data_AF-A0A8S3I4D0-F1
#
_entry.id   AF-A0A8S3I4D0-F1
#
_cell.length_a   1.000
_cell.length_b   1.000
_cell.length_c   1.000
_cell.angle_alpha   90.00
_cell.angle_beta   90.00
_cell.angle_gamma   90.00
#
_symmetry.space_group_name_H-M   'P 1'
#
loop_
_entity.id
_entity.type
_entity.pdbx_description
1 polymer ?
#
loop_
_entity_poly.entity_id
_entity_poly.type
_entity_poly.pdbx_seq_one_letter_code
_entity_poly.pdbx_strand_id
1 'polypeptide(L)'
;MSAVKNEDGIMAQSKDKVKERWTQYCSGLYKDEGGGDEMVKELESIFPSYEEDPQDILYAEVEQAIHTLKNNKSPGSDGITAEMIQAGGEQLIRQIHALCNKAWHQGVIPKEWGKSIL
;
A
#
# COMPACT_ATOMS: atom_id res chain seq x y z
N MET A 1 18.98 -19.24 25.82
CA MET A 1 20.14 -18.33 25.77
C MET A 1 20.84 -18.60 24.45
N SER A 2 20.78 -17.66 23.49
CA SER A 2 21.42 -17.82 22.19
C SER A 2 22.81 -17.20 22.25
N ALA A 3 23.85 -18.03 22.22
CA ALA A 3 25.25 -17.59 22.16
C ALA A 3 25.68 -17.52 20.69
N VAL A 4 26.32 -16.41 20.29
CA VAL A 4 26.79 -16.22 18.91
C VAL A 4 28.33 -16.20 18.92
N LYS A 5 28.94 -16.89 17.96
CA LYS A 5 30.39 -17.00 17.85
C LYS A 5 30.96 -15.79 17.10
N ASN A 6 31.94 -15.12 17.70
CA ASN A 6 32.66 -14.00 17.08
C ASN A 6 33.75 -14.52 16.11
N GLU A 7 34.35 -13.63 15.33
CA GLU A 7 35.34 -13.97 14.29
C GLU A 7 36.62 -14.59 14.85
N ASP A 8 37.02 -14.22 16.06
CA ASP A 8 38.12 -14.84 16.81
C ASP A 8 37.76 -16.21 17.45
N GLY A 9 36.58 -16.73 17.13
CA GLY A 9 36.08 -18.01 17.62
C GLY A 9 35.56 -18.02 19.06
N ILE A 10 35.50 -16.85 19.70
CA ILE A 10 35.03 -16.69 21.09
C ILE A 10 33.50 -16.55 21.13
N MET A 11 32.85 -17.23 22.08
CA MET A 11 31.39 -17.22 22.24
C MET A 11 30.92 -15.96 22.97
N ALA A 12 30.18 -15.09 22.27
CA ALA A 12 29.47 -13.97 22.86
C ALA A 12 28.15 -14.45 23.49
N GLN A 13 28.04 -14.33 24.81
CA GLN A 13 26.89 -14.81 25.59
C GLN A 13 26.08 -13.70 26.25
N SER A 14 26.60 -12.46 26.27
CA SER A 14 25.86 -11.28 26.73
C SER A 14 25.00 -10.73 25.59
N LYS A 15 23.77 -10.29 25.91
CA LYS A 15 22.85 -9.69 24.93
C LYS A 15 23.47 -8.53 24.15
N ASP A 16 24.27 -7.70 24.82
CA ASP A 16 24.90 -6.54 24.19
C ASP A 16 25.97 -6.97 23.18
N LYS A 17 26.78 -7.97 23.53
CA LYS A 17 27.81 -8.54 22.64
C LYS A 17 27.20 -9.29 21.46
N VAL A 18 26.06 -9.96 21.67
CA VAL A 18 25.32 -10.62 20.58
C VAL A 18 24.76 -9.58 19.62
N LYS A 19 24.18 -8.48 20.12
CA LYS A 19 23.69 -7.38 19.29
C LYS A 19 24.81 -6.72 18.50
N GLU A 20 25.93 -6.43 19.14
CA GLU A 20 27.11 -5.85 18.50
C GLU A 20 27.67 -6.75 17.39
N ARG A 21 27.73 -8.07 17.63
CA ARG A 21 28.14 -9.04 16.61
C ARG A 21 27.16 -9.10 15.42
N TRP A 22 25.86 -9.08 15.68
CA TRP A 22 24.84 -9.01 14.62
C TRP A 22 24.95 -7.72 13.80
N THR A 23 25.16 -6.58 14.46
CA THR A 23 25.37 -5.30 13.78
C THR A 23 26.61 -5.35 12.89
N GLN A 24 27.75 -5.84 13.40
CA GLN A 24 28.96 -5.98 12.59
C GLN A 24 28.78 -6.91 11.39
N TYR A 25 28.13 -8.06 11.59
CA TYR A 25 27.87 -9.02 10.51
C TYR A 25 26.95 -8.45 9.43
N CYS A 26 25.80 -7.88 9.82
CA CYS A 26 24.86 -7.28 8.87
C CYS A 26 25.47 -6.06 8.17
N SER A 27 26.19 -5.21 8.89
CA SER A 27 26.91 -4.09 8.27
C SER A 27 28.00 -4.55 7.29
N GLY A 28 28.64 -5.69 7.52
CA GLY A 28 29.57 -6.28 6.55
C GLY A 28 28.84 -6.86 5.32
N LEU A 29 27.72 -7.55 5.54
CA LEU A 29 26.92 -8.17 4.49
C LEU A 29 26.29 -7.15 3.53
N TYR A 30 25.87 -6.00 4.07
CA TYR A 30 25.22 -4.92 3.32
C TYR A 30 26.16 -3.72 3.06
N LYS A 31 27.45 -3.86 3.34
CA LYS A 31 28.43 -2.90 2.84
C LYS A 31 28.52 -3.09 1.33
N ASP A 32 28.08 -2.07 0.62
CA ASP A 32 28.16 -2.01 -0.82
C ASP A 32 29.62 -1.89 -1.25
N GLU A 33 30.26 -3.01 -1.55
CA GLU A 33 31.61 -3.05 -2.14
C GLU A 33 31.58 -2.94 -3.68
N GLY A 34 30.40 -2.77 -4.28
CA GLY A 34 30.21 -2.97 -5.72
C GLY A 34 29.18 -2.04 -6.34
N GLY A 35 29.39 -0.73 -6.22
CA GLY A 35 28.71 0.28 -7.05
C GLY A 35 27.18 0.26 -6.99
N GLY A 36 26.58 -0.36 -5.97
CA GLY A 36 25.13 -0.38 -5.76
C GLY A 36 24.55 1.02 -5.65
N ASP A 37 25.29 1.97 -5.09
CA ASP A 37 24.87 3.38 -5.06
C ASP A 37 24.85 4.03 -6.46
N GLU A 38 25.73 3.60 -7.38
CA GLU A 38 25.75 4.05 -8.78
C GLU A 38 24.65 3.35 -9.60
N MET A 39 24.42 2.04 -9.36
CA MET A 39 23.29 1.30 -9.92
C MET A 39 21.94 1.84 -9.44
N VAL A 40 21.82 2.21 -8.17
CA VAL A 40 20.60 2.83 -7.60
C VAL A 40 20.38 4.20 -8.23
N LYS A 41 21.42 5.03 -8.37
CA LYS A 41 21.32 6.31 -9.10
C LYS A 41 20.99 6.14 -10.57
N GLU A 42 21.52 5.11 -11.23
CA GLU A 42 21.20 4.79 -12.62
C GLU A 42 19.74 4.34 -12.73
N LEU A 43 19.26 3.51 -11.80
CA LEU A 43 17.84 3.12 -11.71
C LEU A 43 16.93 4.32 -11.43
N GLU A 44 17.29 5.23 -10.52
CA GLU A 44 16.56 6.49 -10.26
C GLU A 44 16.59 7.45 -11.45
N SER A 45 17.62 7.38 -12.29
CA SER A 45 17.70 8.14 -13.55
C SER A 45 16.86 7.52 -14.67
N ILE A 46 16.73 6.20 -14.71
CA ILE A 46 15.92 5.47 -15.70
C ILE A 46 14.43 5.55 -15.31
N PHE A 47 14.15 5.49 -14.02
CA PHE A 47 12.84 5.69 -13.41
C PHE A 47 12.84 7.03 -12.70
N PRO A 48 12.66 8.17 -13.42
CA PRO A 48 12.52 9.47 -12.77
C PRO A 48 11.52 9.30 -11.65
N SER A 49 11.87 9.77 -10.45
CA SER A 49 11.00 9.70 -9.28
C SER A 49 9.62 10.14 -9.72
N TYR A 50 8.69 9.19 -9.80
CA TYR A 50 7.31 9.50 -10.04
C TYR A 50 6.90 10.27 -8.78
N GLU A 51 6.97 11.60 -8.83
CA GLU A 51 6.00 12.39 -8.09
C GLU A 51 4.66 11.97 -8.69
N GLU A 52 4.12 10.85 -8.19
CA GLU A 52 2.81 10.35 -8.58
C GLU A 52 1.80 11.36 -8.07
N ASP A 53 1.54 12.39 -8.87
CA ASP A 53 0.22 12.99 -8.85
C ASP A 53 -0.76 11.83 -9.04
N PRO A 54 -1.67 11.57 -8.07
CA PRO A 54 -2.51 10.40 -8.12
C PRO A 54 -3.27 10.42 -9.45
N GLN A 55 -2.99 9.46 -10.34
CA GLN A 55 -3.73 9.39 -11.60
C GLN A 55 -5.21 9.20 -11.28
N ASP A 56 -6.07 9.90 -12.03
CA ASP A 56 -7.51 9.76 -11.88
C ASP A 56 -7.93 8.29 -12.02
N ILE A 57 -8.80 7.84 -11.13
CA ILE A 57 -9.55 6.59 -11.29
C ILE A 57 -10.33 6.70 -12.60
N LEU A 58 -10.24 5.69 -13.46
CA LEU A 58 -10.88 5.72 -14.77
C LEU A 58 -12.39 5.54 -14.62
N TYR A 59 -13.16 6.23 -15.46
CA TYR A 59 -14.61 6.07 -15.49
C TYR A 59 -15.03 4.62 -15.75
N ALA A 60 -14.33 3.93 -16.66
CA ALA A 60 -14.58 2.54 -17.01
C ALA A 60 -14.39 1.57 -15.82
N GLU A 61 -13.43 1.86 -14.93
CA GLU A 61 -13.21 1.05 -13.72
C GLU A 61 -14.38 1.18 -12.76
N VAL A 62 -14.88 2.41 -12.56
CA VAL A 62 -16.04 2.68 -11.70
C VAL A 62 -17.31 2.07 -12.29
N GLU A 63 -17.51 2.21 -13.59
CA GLU A 63 -18.62 1.60 -14.32
C GLU A 63 -18.60 0.07 -14.15
N GLN A 64 -17.46 -0.57 -14.40
CA GLN A 64 -17.31 -2.02 -14.24
C GLN A 64 -17.54 -2.45 -12.78
N ALA A 65 -17.01 -1.71 -11.81
CA ALA A 65 -17.21 -1.99 -10.39
C ALA A 65 -18.70 -1.96 -10.00
N ILE A 66 -19.45 -0.96 -10.47
CA ILE A 66 -20.90 -0.87 -10.23
C ILE A 66 -21.65 -2.05 -10.83
N HIS A 67 -21.34 -2.44 -12.08
CA HIS A 67 -21.98 -3.57 -12.75
C HIS A 67 -21.69 -4.92 -12.08
N THR A 68 -20.56 -5.03 -11.36
CA THR A 68 -20.14 -6.27 -10.69
C THR A 68 -20.58 -6.37 -9.22
N LEU A 69 -21.29 -5.36 -8.70
CA LEU A 69 -21.85 -5.41 -7.35
C LEU A 69 -22.78 -6.62 -7.17
N LYS A 70 -22.72 -7.25 -6.00
CA LYS A 70 -23.55 -8.41 -5.67
C LYS A 70 -24.92 -7.98 -5.19
N ASN A 71 -25.95 -8.56 -5.78
CA ASN A 71 -27.34 -8.31 -5.41
C ASN A 71 -27.74 -9.04 -4.11
N ASN A 72 -28.84 -8.60 -3.52
CA ASN A 72 -29.47 -9.12 -2.31
C ASN A 72 -28.54 -9.10 -1.09
N LYS A 73 -27.63 -8.14 -1.04
CA LYS A 73 -26.85 -7.83 0.16
C LYS A 73 -27.57 -6.79 0.99
N SER A 74 -27.41 -6.87 2.30
CA SER A 74 -27.93 -5.84 3.21
C SER A 74 -27.32 -4.49 2.83
N PRO A 75 -28.13 -3.41 2.75
CA PRO A 75 -27.60 -2.07 2.53
C PRO A 75 -26.68 -1.64 3.69
N GLY A 76 -25.92 -0.58 3.47
CA GLY A 76 -25.19 0.12 4.52
C GLY A 76 -26.13 0.95 5.42
N SER A 77 -25.57 1.69 6.37
CA SER A 77 -26.36 2.54 7.29
C SER A 77 -27.14 3.65 6.58
N ASP A 78 -26.83 3.91 5.31
CA ASP A 78 -27.51 4.82 4.41
C ASP A 78 -28.80 4.24 3.79
N GLY A 79 -29.02 2.94 3.89
CA GLY A 79 -30.17 2.25 3.29
C GLY A 79 -30.08 2.07 1.77
N ILE A 80 -28.93 2.38 1.15
CA ILE A 80 -28.75 2.28 -0.30
C ILE A 80 -28.31 0.86 -0.65
N THR A 81 -29.06 0.18 -1.52
CA THR A 81 -28.71 -1.18 -1.97
C THR A 81 -27.88 -1.17 -3.24
N ALA A 82 -27.20 -2.29 -3.53
CA ALA A 82 -26.46 -2.48 -4.76
C ALA A 82 -27.35 -2.31 -6.01
N GLU A 83 -28.60 -2.77 -5.96
CA GLU A 83 -29.56 -2.68 -7.06
C GLU A 83 -29.95 -1.22 -7.34
N MET A 84 -30.06 -0.38 -6.30
CA MET A 84 -30.33 1.04 -6.48
C MET A 84 -29.16 1.73 -7.19
N ILE A 85 -27.92 1.35 -6.83
CA ILE A 85 -26.72 1.88 -7.48
C ILE A 85 -26.64 1.42 -8.95
N GLN A 86 -26.91 0.14 -9.22
CA GLN A 86 -26.93 -0.40 -10.58
C GLN A 86 -28.05 0.23 -11.44
N ALA A 87 -29.22 0.50 -10.86
CA ALA A 87 -30.34 1.11 -11.55
C ALA A 87 -30.19 2.62 -11.80
N GLY A 88 -29.23 3.29 -11.14
CA GLY A 88 -29.05 4.74 -11.24
C GLY A 88 -28.48 5.25 -12.57
N GLY A 89 -28.03 4.34 -13.44
CA GLY A 89 -27.60 4.65 -14.80
C GLY A 89 -26.41 5.62 -14.88
N GLU A 90 -26.19 6.17 -16.08
CA GLU A 90 -25.00 6.98 -16.41
C GLU A 90 -24.79 8.16 -15.46
N GLN A 91 -25.88 8.86 -15.09
CA GLN A 91 -25.76 10.04 -14.24
C GLN A 91 -25.25 9.68 -12.83
N LEU A 92 -25.70 8.56 -12.26
CA LEU A 92 -25.19 8.10 -10.97
C LEU A 92 -23.74 7.62 -11.08
N ILE A 93 -23.37 6.90 -12.13
CA ILE A 93 -21.99 6.44 -12.35
C ILE A 93 -21.04 7.64 -12.42
N ARG A 94 -21.41 8.72 -13.13
CA ARG A 94 -20.64 9.97 -13.18
C ARG A 94 -20.45 10.61 -11.79
N GLN A 95 -21.48 10.62 -10.95
CA GLN A 95 -21.37 11.16 -9.59
C GLN A 95 -20.48 10.29 -8.69
N ILE A 96 -20.60 8.97 -8.78
CA ILE A 96 -19.74 8.05 -8.03
C ILE A 96 -18.28 8.18 -8.48
N HIS A 97 -18.03 8.27 -9.79
CA HIS A 97 -16.69 8.50 -10.34
C HIS A 97 -16.05 9.79 -9.82
N ALA A 98 -16.80 10.89 -9.82
CA ALA A 98 -16.33 12.15 -9.26
C ALA A 98 -16.06 12.06 -7.74
N LEU A 99 -16.91 11.34 -7.00
CA LEU A 99 -16.75 11.13 -5.57
C LEU A 99 -15.51 10.28 -5.24
N CYS A 100 -15.27 9.20 -5.98
CA CYS A 100 -14.09 8.36 -5.84
C CYS A 100 -12.81 9.14 -6.11
N ASN A 101 -12.76 9.92 -7.21
CA ASN A 101 -11.61 10.76 -7.51
C ASN A 101 -11.38 11.86 -6.48
N LYS A 102 -12.44 12.44 -5.92
CA LYS A 102 -12.31 13.40 -4.83
C LYS A 102 -11.65 12.76 -3.59
N ALA A 103 -12.08 11.55 -3.21
CA ALA A 103 -11.48 10.84 -2.08
C ALA A 103 -10.02 10.45 -2.35
N TRP A 104 -9.72 10.05 -3.59
CA TRP A 104 -8.38 9.70 -4.07
C TRP A 104 -7.41 10.88 -3.98
N HIS A 105 -7.75 12.01 -4.61
CA HIS A 105 -6.92 13.22 -4.60
C HIS A 105 -6.75 13.85 -3.22
N GLN A 106 -7.75 13.74 -2.36
CA GLN A 106 -7.66 14.27 -0.99
C GLN A 106 -6.85 13.34 -0.06
N GLY A 107 -6.60 12.09 -0.46
CA GLY A 107 -6.04 11.07 0.43
C GLY A 107 -6.94 10.77 1.64
N VAL A 108 -8.23 11.11 1.58
CA VAL A 108 -9.18 10.98 2.69
C VAL A 108 -10.37 10.15 2.25
N ILE A 109 -10.45 8.94 2.79
CA ILE A 109 -11.63 8.08 2.63
C ILE A 109 -12.70 8.49 3.64
N PRO A 110 -13.95 8.73 3.22
CA PRO A 110 -15.04 9.01 4.15
C PRO A 110 -15.17 7.88 5.18
N LYS A 111 -15.23 8.24 6.47
CA LYS A 111 -15.39 7.26 7.58
C LYS A 111 -16.62 6.37 7.39
N GLU A 112 -17.61 6.89 6.68
CA GLU A 112 -18.90 6.27 6.43
C GLU A 112 -18.77 5.03 5.54
N TRP A 113 -17.79 5.01 4.63
CA TRP A 113 -17.56 3.87 3.73
C TRP A 113 -17.05 2.62 4.46
N GLY A 114 -16.40 2.80 5.61
CA GLY A 114 -15.89 1.71 6.44
C GLY A 114 -16.90 1.20 7.47
N LYS A 115 -18.09 1.80 7.58
CA LYS A 115 -19.10 1.38 8.54
C LYS A 115 -19.88 0.20 7.98
N SER A 116 -19.79 -0.94 8.66
CA SER A 116 -20.66 -2.08 8.43
C SER A 116 -21.74 -2.13 9.52
N ILE A 117 -22.95 -2.57 9.17
CA ILE A 117 -24.06 -2.72 10.14
C ILE A 117 -24.09 -4.12 10.78
N LEU A 118 -22.94 -4.81 10.82
CA LEU A 118 -22.79 -6.13 11.44
C LEU A 118 -22.54 -6.04 12.94
#